data_AF-A0A6S6SVK0-F1
#
_entry.id   AF-A0A6S6SVK0-F1
#
_cell.length_a   1.000
_cell.length_b   1.000
_cell.length_c   1.000
_cell.angle_alpha   90.00
_cell.angle_beta   90.00
_cell.angle_gamma   90.00
#
_symmetry.space_group_name_H-M   'P 1'
#
loop_
_entity.id
_entity.type
_entity.pdbx_description
1 polymer ?
#
loop_
_entity_poly.entity_id
_entity_poly.type
_entity_poly.pdbx_seq_one_letter_code
_entity_poly.pdbx_strand_id
1 'polypeptide(L)'
;LTESTMLPLGTEAPDFALLDTVTGTEVSLQSIQSDKATVILFTCNHCPYVLHINEELVKLATKYITKGVSFVAISSNDVVNYPQDSPEKMKELAEEVGYPFPYLYDATQVVAKAYDAACTPDFYIFDGDMKLRYRGRLCASRPNTGIPVTGEDLRAGIDAILAGETVSEKQYPSAGCNIKWLK
;
A
#
# COMPACT_ATOMS: atom_id res chain seq x y z
N LEU A 1 -18.34 1.14 3.04
CA LEU A 1 -17.19 1.66 2.27
C LEU A 1 -16.52 2.67 3.17
N THR A 2 -15.22 2.54 3.40
CA THR A 2 -14.42 3.48 4.20
C THR A 2 -13.45 4.16 3.26
N GLU A 3 -13.35 5.49 3.36
CA GLU A 3 -12.38 6.29 2.62
C GLU A 3 -11.10 6.47 3.44
N SER A 4 -9.97 6.66 2.77
CA SER A 4 -8.70 7.05 3.41
C SER A 4 -8.89 8.32 4.25
N THR A 5 -8.19 8.41 5.37
CA THR A 5 -8.17 9.61 6.26
C THR A 5 -7.43 10.80 5.67
N MET A 6 -6.67 10.59 4.58
CA MET A 6 -5.89 11.61 3.88
C MET A 6 -4.81 12.26 4.75
N LEU A 7 -3.94 11.42 5.33
CA LEU A 7 -2.77 11.83 6.11
C LEU A 7 -2.09 13.10 5.54
N PRO A 8 -1.72 14.09 6.40
CA PRO A 8 -1.19 15.36 5.92
C PRO A 8 0.05 15.20 5.04
N LEU A 9 0.10 15.92 3.92
CA LEU A 9 1.30 15.97 3.08
C LEU A 9 2.49 16.54 3.86
N GLY A 10 3.68 16.02 3.59
CA GLY A 10 4.90 16.35 4.33
C GLY A 10 5.06 15.61 5.66
N THR A 11 4.09 14.77 6.06
CA THR A 11 4.27 13.85 7.20
C THR A 11 5.46 12.94 6.93
N GLU A 12 6.31 12.77 7.95
CA GLU A 12 7.41 11.80 7.89
C GLU A 12 6.84 10.39 8.04
N ALA A 13 7.32 9.44 7.24
CA ALA A 13 6.89 8.05 7.34
C ALA A 13 7.09 7.52 8.76
N PRO A 14 6.02 7.10 9.46
CA PRO A 14 6.17 6.44 10.74
C PRO A 14 7.01 5.17 10.61
N ASP A 15 7.91 4.94 11.56
CA ASP A 15 8.81 3.78 11.50
C ASP A 15 8.07 2.45 11.70
N PHE A 16 8.61 1.37 11.15
CA PHE A 16 8.14 0.01 11.39
C PHE A 16 9.25 -1.02 11.22
N ALA A 17 9.09 -2.15 11.90
CA ALA A 17 9.79 -3.40 11.66
C ALA A 17 8.75 -4.52 11.75
N LEU A 18 8.49 -5.21 10.65
CA LEU A 18 7.40 -6.17 10.52
C LEU A 18 7.87 -7.45 9.84
N LEU A 19 7.22 -8.57 10.16
CA LEU A 19 7.48 -9.85 9.52
C LEU A 19 6.99 -9.82 8.08
N ASP A 20 7.87 -10.06 7.12
CA ASP A 20 7.49 -10.43 5.75
C ASP A 20 7.01 -11.87 5.73
N THR A 21 5.75 -12.09 5.37
CA THR A 21 5.13 -13.40 5.42
C THR A 21 5.66 -14.34 4.33
N VAL A 22 6.23 -13.79 3.25
CA VAL A 22 6.75 -14.58 2.12
C VAL A 22 8.10 -15.19 2.48
N THR A 23 9.04 -14.35 2.92
CA THR A 23 10.42 -14.73 3.24
C THR A 23 10.59 -15.23 4.68
N GLY A 24 9.70 -14.85 5.59
CA GLY A 24 9.82 -15.14 7.03
C GLY A 24 10.85 -14.26 7.75
N THR A 25 11.35 -13.21 7.10
CA THR A 25 12.33 -12.28 7.69
C THR A 25 11.67 -10.98 8.11
N GLU A 26 12.24 -10.32 9.12
CA GLU A 26 11.82 -8.97 9.49
C GLU A 26 12.30 -7.95 8.46
N VAL A 27 11.43 -7.03 8.09
CA VAL A 27 11.67 -5.94 7.15
C VAL A 27 11.33 -4.64 7.86
N SER A 28 12.29 -3.71 7.89
CA SER A 28 12.09 -2.37 8.47
C SER A 28 11.95 -1.30 7.40
N LEU A 29 11.39 -0.15 7.76
CA LEU A 29 11.32 1.02 6.89
C LEU A 29 12.71 1.40 6.33
N GLN A 30 13.75 1.39 7.18
CA GLN A 30 15.11 1.74 6.79
C GLN A 30 15.72 0.74 5.81
N SER A 31 15.33 -0.54 5.89
CA SER A 31 15.82 -1.58 4.97
C SER A 31 15.21 -1.47 3.57
N ILE A 32 14.02 -0.87 3.45
CA ILE A 32 13.30 -0.76 2.17
C ILE A 32 13.30 0.64 1.58
N GLN A 33 13.60 1.69 2.35
CA GLN A 33 13.50 3.05 1.86
C GLN A 33 14.38 3.25 0.62
N SER A 34 13.83 3.94 -0.36
CA SER A 34 14.53 4.32 -1.58
C SER A 34 14.93 5.79 -1.52
N ASP A 35 16.12 6.10 -2.02
CA ASP A 35 16.60 7.47 -2.23
C ASP A 35 15.74 8.25 -3.25
N LYS A 36 14.80 7.59 -3.94
CA LYS A 36 13.89 8.21 -4.91
C LYS A 36 12.46 8.28 -4.39
N ALA A 37 11.85 7.13 -4.18
CA ALA A 37 10.46 7.04 -3.75
C ALA A 37 10.15 5.69 -3.11
N THR A 38 9.36 5.70 -2.05
CA THR A 38 8.89 4.52 -1.33
C THR A 38 7.36 4.50 -1.32
N VAL A 39 6.76 3.46 -1.90
CA VAL A 39 5.32 3.23 -1.91
C VAL A 39 4.96 2.26 -0.80
N ILE A 40 4.09 2.68 0.10
CA ILE A 40 3.55 1.87 1.19
C ILE A 40 2.05 1.70 0.92
N LEU A 41 1.56 0.46 0.90
CA LEU A 41 0.14 0.17 0.79
C LEU A 41 -0.38 -0.66 1.96
N PHE A 42 -1.50 -0.25 2.55
CA PHE A 42 -2.27 -1.09 3.47
C PHE A 42 -3.28 -1.89 2.68
N THR A 43 -3.28 -3.20 2.85
CA THR A 43 -4.07 -4.14 2.05
C THR A 43 -4.54 -5.34 2.87
N CYS A 44 -5.24 -6.27 2.23
CA CYS A 44 -5.67 -7.53 2.84
C CYS A 44 -6.02 -8.54 1.74
N ASN A 45 -6.35 -9.77 2.11
CA ASN A 45 -6.44 -10.87 1.14
C ASN A 45 -7.83 -11.07 0.56
N HIS A 46 -8.88 -10.63 1.27
CA HIS A 46 -10.26 -10.99 0.93
C HIS A 46 -11.13 -9.80 0.51
N CYS A 47 -10.62 -8.57 0.58
CA CYS A 47 -11.39 -7.38 0.21
C CYS A 47 -11.61 -7.32 -1.31
N PRO A 48 -12.85 -7.19 -1.79
CA PRO A 48 -13.12 -7.10 -3.23
C PRO A 48 -12.46 -5.89 -3.90
N TYR A 49 -12.20 -4.81 -3.15
CA TYR A 49 -11.49 -3.64 -3.68
C TYR A 49 -9.98 -3.90 -3.88
N VAL A 50 -9.38 -4.76 -3.05
CA VAL A 50 -7.99 -5.19 -3.21
C VAL A 50 -7.88 -6.17 -4.38
N LEU A 51 -8.73 -7.21 -4.38
CA LEU A 51 -8.74 -8.21 -5.45
C LEU A 51 -8.92 -7.57 -6.83
N HIS A 52 -9.75 -6.52 -6.90
CA HIS A 52 -9.98 -5.73 -8.12
C HIS A 52 -8.73 -5.08 -8.70
N ILE A 53 -7.71 -4.77 -7.89
CA ILE A 53 -6.53 -4.01 -8.33
C ILE A 53 -5.24 -4.83 -8.45
N ASN A 54 -5.22 -6.07 -7.95
CA ASN A 54 -3.99 -6.85 -7.80
C ASN A 54 -3.17 -7.00 -9.09
N GLU A 55 -3.83 -7.31 -10.21
CA GLU A 55 -3.15 -7.45 -11.50
C GLU A 55 -2.45 -6.15 -11.93
N GLU A 56 -3.14 -5.01 -11.81
CA GLU A 56 -2.57 -3.71 -12.19
C GLU A 56 -1.50 -3.25 -11.19
N LEU A 57 -1.66 -3.57 -9.90
CA LEU A 57 -0.68 -3.28 -8.87
C LEU A 57 0.65 -3.99 -9.14
N VAL A 58 0.63 -5.27 -9.51
CA VAL A 58 1.84 -6.04 -9.87
C VAL A 58 2.52 -5.44 -11.11
N LYS A 59 1.75 -5.13 -12.16
CA LYS A 59 2.28 -4.49 -13.38
C LYS A 59 2.92 -3.15 -13.07
N LEU A 60 2.27 -2.33 -12.25
CA LEU A 60 2.76 -1.04 -11.80
C LEU A 60 4.06 -1.19 -11.02
N ALA A 61 4.06 -2.00 -9.96
CA ALA A 61 5.22 -2.16 -9.09
C ALA A 61 6.42 -2.72 -9.85
N THR A 62 6.23 -3.78 -10.65
CA THR A 62 7.30 -4.35 -11.50
C THR A 62 7.96 -3.28 -12.36
N LYS A 63 7.17 -2.39 -12.99
CA LYS A 63 7.70 -1.29 -13.80
C LYS A 63 8.53 -0.31 -12.96
N TYR A 64 8.01 0.16 -11.83
CA TYR A 64 8.66 1.23 -11.06
C TYR A 64 9.82 0.75 -10.18
N ILE A 65 9.83 -0.51 -9.76
CA ILE A 65 10.98 -1.13 -9.09
C ILE A 65 12.23 -1.02 -9.98
N THR A 66 12.12 -1.28 -11.28
CA THR A 66 13.25 -1.11 -12.22
C THR A 66 13.73 0.34 -12.37
N LYS A 67 12.94 1.31 -11.94
CA LYS A 67 13.31 2.74 -11.90
C LYS A 67 13.89 3.18 -10.55
N GLY A 68 14.00 2.27 -9.59
CA GLY A 68 14.51 2.52 -8.25
C GLY A 68 13.45 2.94 -7.24
N VAL A 69 12.17 2.64 -7.47
CA VAL A 69 11.09 2.88 -6.50
C VAL A 69 10.92 1.64 -5.63
N SER A 70 10.86 1.81 -4.31
CA SER A 70 10.57 0.73 -3.38
C SER A 70 9.06 0.57 -3.19
N PHE A 71 8.60 -0.66 -3.01
CA PHE A 71 7.21 -0.99 -2.71
C PHE A 71 7.16 -1.90 -1.49
N VAL A 72 6.13 -1.73 -0.65
CA VAL A 72 5.82 -2.63 0.45
C VAL A 72 4.32 -2.67 0.68
N ALA A 73 3.79 -3.88 0.88
CA ALA A 73 2.42 -4.09 1.30
C ALA A 73 2.37 -4.44 2.79
N ILE A 74 1.37 -3.93 3.51
CA ILE A 74 1.15 -4.19 4.93
C ILE A 74 -0.29 -4.67 5.12
N SER A 75 -0.48 -5.82 5.76
CA SER A 75 -1.78 -6.28 6.25
C SER A 75 -1.85 -6.09 7.75
N SER A 76 -2.88 -5.38 8.22
CA SER A 76 -3.12 -5.09 9.64
C SER A 76 -4.46 -5.64 10.13
N ASN A 77 -5.09 -6.55 9.39
CA ASN A 77 -6.41 -7.06 9.76
C ASN A 77 -6.33 -8.08 10.90
N ASP A 78 -7.32 -8.07 11.79
CA ASP A 78 -7.48 -9.06 12.86
C ASP A 78 -7.76 -10.46 12.29
N VAL A 79 -6.73 -11.31 12.32
CA VAL A 79 -6.76 -12.67 11.77
C VAL A 79 -7.60 -13.65 12.58
N VAL A 80 -7.95 -13.33 13.84
CA VAL A 80 -8.83 -14.18 14.65
C VAL A 80 -10.25 -14.09 14.11
N ASN A 81 -10.70 -12.88 13.78
CA ASN A 81 -12.03 -12.65 13.21
C ASN A 81 -12.05 -12.76 11.68
N TYR A 82 -10.90 -12.61 11.02
CA TYR A 82 -10.73 -12.70 9.57
C TYR A 82 -9.55 -13.62 9.19
N PRO A 83 -9.68 -14.95 9.34
CA PRO A 83 -8.59 -15.90 9.10
C PRO A 83 -8.03 -15.89 7.68
N GLN A 84 -8.75 -15.31 6.71
CA GLN A 84 -8.29 -15.12 5.34
C GLN A 84 -7.09 -14.18 5.26
N ASP A 85 -6.88 -13.32 6.26
CA ASP A 85 -5.76 -12.38 6.32
C ASP A 85 -4.58 -12.91 7.16
N SER A 86 -4.57 -14.20 7.51
CA SER A 86 -3.46 -14.81 8.26
C SER A 86 -2.13 -14.75 7.49
N PRO A 87 -0.97 -14.74 8.18
CA PRO A 87 0.33 -14.77 7.51
C PRO A 87 0.49 -15.89 6.48
N GLU A 88 -0.07 -17.07 6.75
CA GLU A 88 -0.07 -18.19 5.80
C GLU A 88 -0.83 -17.84 4.52
N LYS A 89 -2.03 -17.24 4.66
CA LYS A 89 -2.84 -16.81 3.52
C LYS A 89 -2.27 -15.60 2.79
N MET A 90 -1.57 -14.72 3.49
CA MET A 90 -0.82 -13.62 2.89
C MET A 90 0.28 -14.15 1.97
N LYS A 91 1.04 -15.15 2.44
CA LYS A 91 2.06 -15.82 1.63
C LYS A 91 1.46 -16.49 0.39
N GLU A 92 0.40 -17.29 0.57
CA GLU A 92 -0.29 -17.95 -0.55
C GLU A 92 -0.73 -16.94 -1.61
N LEU A 93 -1.37 -15.83 -1.20
CA LEU A 93 -1.83 -14.80 -2.13
C LEU A 93 -0.67 -14.09 -2.84
N ALA A 94 0.40 -13.74 -2.11
CA ALA A 94 1.56 -13.07 -2.69
C ALA A 94 2.25 -13.93 -3.75
N GLU A 95 2.35 -15.24 -3.51
CA GLU A 95 2.89 -16.21 -4.47
C GLU A 95 1.96 -16.41 -5.67
N GLU A 96 0.65 -16.51 -5.45
CA GLU A 96 -0.36 -16.67 -6.51
C GLU A 96 -0.42 -15.46 -7.44
N VAL A 97 -0.49 -14.26 -6.88
CA VAL A 97 -0.61 -13.00 -7.63
C VAL A 97 0.75 -12.57 -8.21
N GLY A 98 1.86 -13.02 -7.61
CA GLY A 98 3.21 -12.67 -8.02
C GLY A 98 3.62 -11.27 -7.53
N TYR A 99 3.42 -10.96 -6.26
CA TYR A 99 3.87 -9.69 -5.69
C TYR A 99 5.40 -9.55 -5.81
N PRO A 100 5.90 -8.50 -6.48
CA PRO A 100 7.34 -8.27 -6.63
C PRO A 100 7.94 -7.50 -5.43
N PHE A 101 7.20 -7.39 -4.33
CA PHE A 101 7.54 -6.61 -3.14
C PHE A 101 7.17 -7.37 -1.86
N PRO A 102 7.76 -7.02 -0.70
CA PRO A 102 7.44 -7.66 0.58
C PRO A 102 5.97 -7.49 0.96
N TYR A 103 5.40 -8.51 1.62
CA TYR A 103 4.06 -8.45 2.17
C TYR A 103 4.10 -8.68 3.69
N LEU A 104 4.02 -7.57 4.42
CA LEU A 104 4.31 -7.50 5.83
C LEU A 104 3.04 -7.64 6.68
N TYR A 105 3.16 -8.32 7.82
CA TYR A 105 2.06 -8.50 8.76
C TYR A 105 2.22 -7.61 10.00
N ASP A 106 1.31 -6.65 10.16
CA ASP A 106 1.20 -5.77 11.34
C ASP A 106 0.18 -6.34 12.34
N ALA A 107 0.64 -7.34 13.10
CA ALA A 107 -0.18 -8.05 14.08
C ALA A 107 -0.77 -7.15 15.18
N THR A 108 -0.08 -6.07 15.53
CA THR A 108 -0.45 -5.17 16.63
C THR A 108 -1.33 -4.01 16.20
N GLN A 109 -1.40 -3.76 14.89
CA GLN A 109 -2.08 -2.62 14.26
C GLN A 109 -1.49 -1.26 14.63
N VAL A 110 -0.31 -1.24 15.26
CA VAL A 110 0.38 0.00 15.66
C VAL A 110 0.84 0.74 14.41
N VAL A 111 1.31 0.03 13.38
CA VAL A 111 1.77 0.65 12.13
C VAL A 111 0.59 1.23 11.36
N ALA A 112 -0.52 0.49 11.21
CA ALA A 112 -1.73 1.05 10.61
C ALA A 112 -2.25 2.30 11.33
N LYS A 113 -2.24 2.31 12.68
CA LYS A 113 -2.63 3.49 13.46
C LYS A 113 -1.66 4.66 13.26
N ALA A 114 -0.36 4.40 13.20
CA ALA A 114 0.65 5.45 13.02
C ALA A 114 0.56 6.12 11.65
N TYR A 115 0.24 5.35 10.60
CA TYR A 115 -0.02 5.85 9.26
C TYR A 115 -1.44 6.43 9.07
N ASP A 116 -2.26 6.40 10.13
CA ASP A 116 -3.68 6.75 10.11
C ASP A 116 -4.45 6.01 8.99
N ALA A 117 -4.05 4.76 8.70
CA ALA A 117 -4.65 3.96 7.65
C ALA A 117 -6.09 3.58 8.01
N ALA A 118 -7.02 3.72 7.05
CA ALA A 118 -8.45 3.56 7.33
C ALA A 118 -9.05 2.33 6.65
N CYS A 119 -8.60 2.06 5.43
CA CYS A 119 -9.24 1.10 4.53
C CYS A 119 -8.23 0.19 3.81
N THR A 120 -8.74 -0.76 3.04
CA THR A 120 -7.95 -1.61 2.15
C THR A 120 -8.56 -1.59 0.73
N PRO A 121 -7.82 -1.18 -0.31
CA PRO A 121 -6.42 -0.71 -0.28
C PRO A 121 -6.29 0.76 0.16
N ASP A 122 -5.19 1.14 0.83
CA ASP A 122 -4.83 2.53 1.17
C ASP A 122 -3.38 2.80 0.77
N PHE A 123 -3.10 3.84 -0.01
CA PHE A 123 -1.79 4.07 -0.62
C PHE A 123 -1.12 5.33 -0.11
N TYR A 124 0.21 5.25 0.03
CA TYR A 124 1.08 6.33 0.44
C TYR A 124 2.36 6.30 -0.42
N ILE A 125 2.79 7.45 -0.93
CA ILE A 125 4.10 7.60 -1.58
C ILE A 125 4.92 8.63 -0.81
N PHE A 126 6.08 8.19 -0.35
CA PHE A 126 7.10 9.01 0.28
C PHE A 126 8.23 9.28 -0.72
N ASP A 127 8.82 10.47 -0.66
CA ASP A 127 10.03 10.79 -1.43
C ASP A 127 11.31 10.26 -0.77
N GLY A 128 12.48 10.56 -1.33
CA GLY A 128 13.78 10.14 -0.80
C GLY A 128 14.11 10.69 0.61
N ASP A 129 13.42 11.75 1.06
CA ASP A 129 13.53 12.28 2.42
C ASP A 129 12.46 11.69 3.35
N MET A 130 11.77 10.64 2.90
CA MET A 130 10.67 9.97 3.58
C MET A 130 9.54 10.90 4.00
N LYS A 131 9.28 11.95 3.21
CA LYS A 131 8.14 12.86 3.37
C LYS A 131 6.99 12.46 2.46
N LEU A 132 5.78 12.41 3.01
CA LEU A 132 4.58 12.04 2.26
C LEU A 132 4.30 13.04 1.14
N ARG A 133 4.32 12.57 -0.11
CA ARG A 133 3.99 13.38 -1.30
C ARG A 133 2.68 12.97 -1.94
N TYR A 134 2.25 11.72 -1.76
CA TYR A 134 0.98 11.24 -2.26
C TYR A 134 0.29 10.33 -1.25
N ARG A 135 -1.04 10.46 -1.14
CA ARG A 135 -1.91 9.54 -0.42
C ARG A 135 -3.28 9.50 -1.07
N GLY A 136 -3.89 8.31 -1.16
CA GLY A 136 -5.23 8.15 -1.72
C GLY A 136 -5.36 6.98 -2.68
N ARG A 137 -6.18 7.13 -3.72
CA ARG A 137 -6.56 6.02 -4.61
C ARG A 137 -5.46 5.59 -5.59
N LEU A 138 -5.57 4.38 -6.12
CA LEU A 138 -4.76 3.91 -7.25
C LEU A 138 -5.16 4.58 -8.57
N CYS A 139 -6.47 4.60 -8.85
CA CYS A 139 -7.11 5.23 -10.01
C CYS A 139 -8.61 5.46 -9.72
N ALA A 140 -9.38 5.98 -10.68
CA ALA A 140 -10.83 6.16 -10.55
C ALA A 140 -11.63 4.84 -10.50
N SER A 141 -11.05 3.72 -10.92
CA SER A 141 -11.75 2.43 -10.99
C SER A 141 -12.15 1.89 -9.61
N ARG A 142 -13.35 1.30 -9.54
CA ARG A 142 -13.87 0.54 -8.39
C ARG A 142 -14.61 -0.70 -8.89
N PRO A 143 -14.81 -1.74 -8.04
CA PRO A 143 -15.65 -2.88 -8.37
C PRO A 143 -17.01 -2.43 -8.94
N ASN A 144 -17.48 -3.09 -10.00
CA ASN A 144 -18.78 -2.86 -10.65
C ASN A 144 -18.99 -1.47 -11.29
N THR A 145 -17.95 -0.65 -11.47
CA THR A 145 -18.09 0.66 -12.15
C THR A 145 -17.92 0.60 -13.66
N GLY A 146 -17.34 -0.48 -14.20
CA GLY A 146 -16.99 -0.60 -15.63
C GLY A 146 -15.80 0.27 -16.05
N ILE A 147 -15.19 1.02 -15.14
CA ILE A 147 -13.99 1.83 -15.39
C ILE A 147 -12.76 0.89 -15.34
N PRO A 148 -11.89 0.87 -16.36
CA PRO A 148 -10.66 0.06 -16.32
C PRO A 148 -9.69 0.45 -15.20
N VAL A 149 -8.98 -0.52 -14.63
CA VAL A 149 -7.93 -0.28 -13.63
C VAL A 149 -6.65 0.15 -14.34
N THR A 150 -6.22 1.40 -14.14
CA THR A 150 -5.07 2.00 -14.87
C THR A 150 -3.89 2.38 -14.00
N GLY A 151 -4.12 2.54 -12.68
CA GLY A 151 -3.13 3.11 -11.78
C GLY A 151 -2.77 4.57 -12.04
N GLU A 152 -3.53 5.29 -12.87
CA GLU A 152 -3.15 6.62 -13.37
C GLU A 152 -2.74 7.63 -12.27
N ASP A 153 -3.47 7.67 -11.15
CA ASP A 153 -3.20 8.65 -10.09
C ASP A 153 -1.92 8.29 -9.33
N LEU A 154 -1.74 7.01 -9.00
CA LEU A 154 -0.51 6.54 -8.34
C LEU A 154 0.70 6.67 -9.27
N ARG A 155 0.55 6.37 -10.56
CA ARG A 155 1.58 6.54 -11.59
C ARG A 155 2.02 7.99 -11.69
N ALA A 156 1.07 8.92 -11.78
CA ALA A 156 1.36 10.34 -11.84
C ALA A 156 2.12 10.83 -10.59
N GLY A 157 1.74 10.35 -9.40
CA GLY A 157 2.47 10.65 -8.16
C GLY A 157 3.92 10.16 -8.18
N ILE A 158 4.15 8.91 -8.61
CA ILE A 158 5.50 8.35 -8.71
C ILE A 158 6.32 9.06 -9.79
N ASP A 159 5.75 9.27 -10.98
CA ASP A 159 6.45 9.89 -12.10
C ASP A 159 6.86 11.34 -11.77
N ALA A 160 6.01 12.11 -11.07
CA ALA A 160 6.35 13.45 -10.61
C ALA A 160 7.55 13.44 -9.64
N ILE A 161 7.56 12.55 -8.65
CA ILE A 161 8.70 12.42 -7.72
C ILE A 161 9.98 12.04 -8.46
N LEU A 162 9.89 11.06 -9.38
CA LEU A 162 11.04 10.63 -10.18
C LEU A 162 11.58 11.73 -11.11
N ALA A 163 10.74 12.66 -11.54
CA ALA A 163 11.11 13.81 -12.34
C ALA A 163 11.62 15.00 -11.51
N GLY A 164 11.58 14.93 -10.17
CA GLY A 164 11.87 16.07 -9.29
C GLY A 164 10.80 17.17 -9.36
N GLU A 165 9.59 16.83 -9.79
CA GLU A 165 8.45 17.73 -9.89
C GLU A 165 7.57 17.68 -8.64
N THR A 166 6.74 18.71 -8.47
CA THR A 166 5.75 18.74 -7.38
C THR A 166 4.59 17.81 -7.71
N VAL A 167 4.30 16.87 -6.81
CA VAL A 167 3.08 16.04 -6.90
C VAL A 167 1.85 16.92 -6.74
N SER A 168 0.84 16.72 -7.59
CA SER A 168 -0.45 17.43 -7.52
C SER A 168 -1.03 17.46 -6.11
N GLU A 169 -1.42 18.64 -5.63
CA GLU A 169 -2.15 18.79 -4.37
C GLU A 169 -3.54 18.14 -4.42
N LYS A 170 -4.14 18.10 -5.61
CA LYS A 170 -5.41 17.43 -5.84
C LYS A 170 -5.18 15.92 -5.85
N GLN A 171 -5.53 15.29 -4.74
CA GLN A 171 -5.46 13.85 -4.52
C GLN A 171 -6.80 13.37 -3.98
N TYR A 172 -7.28 12.25 -4.51
CA TYR A 172 -8.58 11.70 -4.14
C TYR A 172 -8.38 10.53 -3.17
N PRO A 173 -9.22 10.39 -2.14
CA PRO A 173 -9.11 9.28 -1.20
C PRO A 173 -9.24 7.93 -1.90
N SER A 174 -8.53 6.93 -1.37
CA SER A 174 -8.86 5.54 -1.67
C SER A 174 -10.21 5.20 -1.05
N ALA A 175 -10.78 4.08 -1.45
CA ALA A 175 -12.00 3.60 -0.82
C ALA A 175 -12.05 2.08 -0.89
N GLY A 176 -12.38 1.46 0.25
CA GLY A 176 -12.49 0.00 0.33
C GLY A 176 -13.15 -0.49 1.61
N CYS A 177 -12.86 -1.74 1.98
CA CYS A 177 -13.23 -2.26 3.29
C CYS A 177 -12.44 -1.52 4.37
N ASN A 178 -13.02 -1.30 5.56
CA ASN A 178 -12.26 -0.82 6.70
C ASN A 178 -11.18 -1.84 7.09
N ILE A 179 -10.06 -1.34 7.65
CA ILE A 179 -9.13 -2.19 8.40
C ILE A 179 -9.88 -2.89 9.53
N LYS A 180 -9.62 -4.19 9.71
CA LYS A 180 -10.29 -5.02 10.71
C LYS A 180 -9.60 -4.86 12.06
N TRP A 181 -9.92 -3.78 12.76
CA TRP A 181 -9.31 -3.45 14.05
C TRP A 181 -9.55 -4.54 15.11
N LEU A 182 -8.51 -4.82 15.90
CA LEU A 182 -8.57 -5.62 17.12
C LEU A 182 -9.57 -4.98 18.07
N LYS A 183 -10.32 -5.82 18.79
CA LYS A 183 -11.25 -5.40 19.83
C LYS A 183 -10.56 -5.20 21.17
#